data_AF-A0A536V5L3-F1
#
_entry.id   AF-A0A536V5L3-F1
#
_cell.length_a   1.000
_cell.length_b   1.000
_cell.length_c   1.000
_cell.angle_alpha   90.00
_cell.angle_beta   90.00
_cell.angle_gamma   90.00
#
_symmetry.space_group_name_H-M   'P 1'
#
loop_
_entity.id
_entity.type
_entity.pdbx_description
1 polymer ?
#
loop_
_entity_poly.entity_id
_entity_poly.type
_entity_poly.pdbx_seq_one_letter_code
_entity_poly.pdbx_strand_id
1 'polypeptide(L)'
;MKVSMRGILFLVFVACLGGCASSGVRVTGGTDAESLGVQSETAATTSFSGGVHRIIVAYNDETNSQATIQYTSSTRQVLHGASLMGWSYSNDDGVTWKYGGKLTPPSEWAVLWGDPGLTTSRRNYGMVFMSNLAFPEAKFPAGGHSGYVDASVAGGACLFRSLDGGVSSRRRPSGRCCGAIRG
;
A
#
# COMPACT_ATOMS: atom_id res chain seq x y z
N MET A 1 -32.89 -26.94 46.52
CA MET A 1 -32.02 -27.45 45.44
C MET A 1 -30.73 -26.65 45.45
N LYS A 2 -29.57 -27.29 45.72
CA LYS A 2 -28.26 -26.62 45.76
C LYS A 2 -27.67 -26.61 44.35
N VAL A 3 -27.67 -25.45 43.70
CA VAL A 3 -26.99 -25.29 42.41
C VAL A 3 -25.49 -25.20 42.68
N SER A 4 -24.73 -26.15 42.14
CA SER A 4 -23.29 -26.27 42.32
C SER A 4 -22.57 -25.11 41.64
N MET A 5 -21.97 -24.23 42.45
CA MET A 5 -21.17 -23.06 42.05
C MET A 5 -19.77 -23.44 41.51
N ARG A 6 -19.68 -24.56 40.79
CA ARG A 6 -18.45 -25.05 40.14
C ARG A 6 -18.52 -25.07 38.62
N GLY A 7 -19.71 -24.91 38.02
CA GLY A 7 -19.90 -24.89 36.57
C GLY A 7 -19.72 -23.53 35.90
N ILE A 8 -19.83 -22.43 36.66
CA ILE A 8 -19.82 -21.07 36.10
C ILE A 8 -18.39 -20.57 35.83
N LEU A 9 -17.40 -21.03 36.60
CA LEU A 9 -16.03 -20.54 36.49
C LEU A 9 -15.27 -21.09 35.26
N PHE A 10 -15.67 -22.25 34.74
CA PHE A 10 -15.02 -22.87 33.58
C PHE A 10 -15.51 -22.33 32.23
N LEU A 11 -16.72 -21.76 32.18
CA LEU A 11 -17.28 -21.14 30.97
C LEU A 11 -16.70 -19.73 30.70
N VAL A 12 -16.20 -19.05 31.73
CA VAL A 12 -15.59 -17.72 31.57
C VAL A 12 -14.17 -17.82 30.99
N PHE A 13 -13.43 -18.90 31.26
CA PHE A 13 -12.05 -19.04 30.78
C PHE A 13 -11.94 -19.40 29.29
N VAL A 14 -12.94 -20.10 28.73
CA VAL A 14 -12.96 -20.43 27.28
C VAL A 14 -13.36 -19.22 26.43
N ALA A 15 -14.10 -18.26 26.99
CA ALA A 15 -14.44 -17.01 26.29
C ALA A 15 -13.24 -16.07 26.08
N CYS A 16 -12.18 -16.20 26.89
CA CYS A 16 -10.96 -15.37 26.76
C CYS A 16 -9.97 -15.88 25.70
N LEU A 17 -10.12 -17.11 25.18
CA LEU A 17 -9.28 -17.66 24.11
C LEU A 17 -9.87 -17.49 22.70
N GLY A 18 -11.13 -17.04 22.59
CA GLY A 18 -11.81 -16.77 21.32
C GLY A 18 -11.54 -15.38 20.72
N GLY A 19 -10.79 -14.51 21.42
CA GLY A 19 -10.54 -13.12 21.03
C GLY A 19 -9.55 -12.92 19.88
N CYS A 20 -8.93 -13.99 19.36
CA CYS A 20 -8.03 -13.92 18.20
C CYS A 20 -8.65 -14.46 16.91
N ALA A 21 -9.98 -14.56 16.83
CA ALA A 21 -10.63 -14.60 15.53
C ALA A 21 -10.56 -13.19 14.95
N SER A 22 -9.52 -12.89 14.17
CA SER A 22 -9.41 -11.66 13.39
C SER A 22 -10.60 -11.59 12.45
N SER A 23 -11.70 -10.98 12.90
CA SER A 23 -12.89 -10.75 12.10
C SER A 23 -12.56 -9.67 11.08
N GLY A 24 -11.83 -10.07 10.03
CA GLY A 24 -11.98 -9.58 8.66
C GLY A 24 -12.04 -8.08 8.41
N VAL A 25 -11.53 -7.21 9.29
CA VAL A 25 -11.32 -5.81 8.92
C VAL A 25 -10.16 -5.83 7.95
N ARG A 26 -10.48 -5.84 6.65
CA ARG A 26 -9.51 -5.60 5.59
C ARG A 26 -9.00 -4.18 5.82
N VAL A 27 -7.81 -4.08 6.41
CA VAL A 27 -7.24 -2.77 6.75
C VAL A 27 -6.82 -2.07 5.44
N THR A 28 -6.41 -2.83 4.43
CA THR A 28 -5.74 -2.36 3.20
C THR A 28 -5.73 -3.48 2.13
N GLY A 29 -5.53 -3.15 0.85
CA GLY A 29 -5.50 -4.09 -0.29
C GLY A 29 -6.84 -4.30 -1.01
N GLY A 30 -6.82 -4.98 -2.16
CA GLY A 30 -8.01 -5.32 -2.95
C GLY A 30 -8.85 -6.48 -2.42
N THR A 31 -9.57 -7.19 -3.31
CA THR A 31 -10.42 -8.36 -2.95
C THR A 31 -9.62 -9.62 -2.65
N ASP A 32 -8.39 -9.72 -3.15
CA ASP A 32 -7.54 -10.88 -2.99
C ASP A 32 -6.77 -10.82 -1.66
N ALA A 33 -6.61 -11.97 -1.01
CA ALA A 33 -5.77 -12.05 0.19
C ALA A 33 -4.33 -11.75 -0.23
N GLU A 34 -3.75 -10.71 0.36
CA GLU A 34 -2.33 -10.45 0.22
C GLU A 34 -1.51 -11.62 0.78
N SER A 35 -0.31 -11.81 0.25
CA SER A 35 0.68 -12.67 0.87
C SER A 35 0.90 -12.19 2.32
N LEU A 36 0.74 -13.09 3.30
CA LEU A 36 0.92 -12.75 4.72
C LEU A 36 2.35 -12.22 4.93
N GLY A 37 2.46 -10.93 5.28
CA GLY A 37 3.72 -10.32 5.69
C GLY A 37 4.45 -9.47 4.64
N VAL A 38 3.81 -9.11 3.52
CA VAL A 38 4.48 -8.27 2.47
C VAL A 38 4.07 -6.79 2.48
N GLN A 39 3.02 -6.41 3.23
CA GLN A 39 2.76 -5.01 3.58
C GLN A 39 3.82 -4.52 4.60
N SER A 40 5.04 -4.37 4.11
CA SER A 40 6.11 -3.64 4.78
C SER A 40 6.12 -2.22 4.24
N GLU A 41 6.46 -1.24 5.08
CA GLU A 41 6.51 0.20 4.76
C GLU A 41 5.13 0.84 4.51
N THR A 42 4.81 1.84 5.33
CA THR A 42 3.56 2.58 5.25
C THR A 42 3.80 4.08 5.44
N ALA A 43 2.99 4.89 4.79
CA ALA A 43 2.92 6.32 5.04
C ALA A 43 1.46 6.75 5.16
N ALA A 44 1.18 7.63 6.11
CA ALA A 44 -0.16 8.11 6.39
C ALA A 44 -0.21 9.65 6.34
N THR A 45 -1.35 10.18 5.88
CA THR A 45 -1.68 11.60 5.99
C THR A 45 -3.16 11.76 6.26
N THR A 46 -3.58 12.97 6.59
CA THR A 46 -5.00 13.34 6.62
C THR A 46 -5.31 14.41 5.59
N SER A 47 -6.57 14.46 5.13
CA SER A 47 -7.04 15.48 4.19
C SER A 47 -8.45 15.94 4.54
N PHE A 48 -8.86 17.06 3.96
CA PHE A 48 -10.23 17.55 4.04
C PHE A 48 -10.67 18.03 2.67
N SER A 49 -11.71 17.39 2.13
CA SER A 49 -12.27 17.74 0.82
C SER A 49 -13.76 17.43 0.79
N GLY A 50 -14.55 18.35 0.21
CA GLY A 50 -16.00 18.18 0.09
C GLY A 50 -16.73 18.02 1.43
N GLY A 51 -16.23 18.65 2.50
CA GLY A 51 -16.83 18.55 3.84
C GLY A 51 -16.48 17.29 4.62
N VAL A 52 -15.58 16.44 4.11
CA VAL A 52 -15.24 15.15 4.72
C VAL A 52 -13.77 15.13 5.11
N HIS A 53 -13.49 14.82 6.38
CA HIS A 53 -12.16 14.47 6.87
C HIS A 53 -11.80 13.06 6.42
N ARG A 54 -10.56 12.88 5.95
CA ARG A 54 -10.06 11.58 5.49
C ARG A 54 -8.73 11.25 6.12
N ILE A 55 -8.57 9.97 6.46
CA ILE A 55 -7.26 9.35 6.67
C ILE A 55 -6.89 8.64 5.38
N ILE A 56 -5.66 8.79 4.92
CA ILE A 56 -5.13 8.14 3.73
C ILE A 56 -3.87 7.39 4.16
N VAL A 57 -3.75 6.14 3.73
CA VAL A 57 -2.59 5.28 3.99
C VAL A 57 -2.10 4.71 2.67
N ALA A 58 -0.83 4.93 2.37
CA ALA A 58 -0.11 4.27 1.29
C ALA A 58 0.79 3.17 1.86
N TYR A 59 0.96 2.09 1.12
CA TYR A 59 1.63 0.86 1.57
C TYR A 59 2.13 0.06 0.37
N ASN A 60 3.10 -0.83 0.62
CA ASN A 60 3.51 -1.81 -0.39
C ASN A 60 2.37 -2.79 -0.68
N ASP A 61 1.78 -2.66 -1.87
CA ASP A 61 0.58 -3.36 -2.29
C ASP A 61 0.87 -4.38 -3.39
N GLU A 62 0.78 -5.65 -3.02
CA GLU A 62 0.97 -6.76 -3.95
C GLU A 62 -0.32 -7.26 -4.61
N THR A 63 -1.48 -6.63 -4.36
CA THR A 63 -2.76 -6.97 -4.98
C THR A 63 -2.60 -7.10 -6.49
N ASN A 64 -2.94 -8.25 -7.07
CA ASN A 64 -2.82 -8.51 -8.52
C ASN A 64 -1.40 -8.34 -9.11
N SER A 65 -0.34 -8.68 -8.36
CA SER A 65 1.05 -8.56 -8.85
C SER A 65 1.65 -9.85 -9.39
N GLN A 66 0.92 -10.97 -9.41
CA GLN A 66 1.48 -12.29 -9.72
C GLN A 66 2.09 -12.37 -11.12
N ALA A 67 1.62 -11.53 -12.05
CA ALA A 67 2.18 -11.43 -13.40
C ALA A 67 3.51 -10.66 -13.47
N THR A 68 3.82 -9.81 -12.48
CA THR A 68 4.98 -8.90 -12.50
C THR A 68 5.92 -9.07 -11.30
N ILE A 69 5.49 -9.73 -10.24
CA ILE A 69 6.29 -10.09 -9.06
C ILE A 69 6.06 -11.58 -8.82
N GLN A 70 7.07 -12.38 -9.09
CA GLN A 70 6.99 -13.84 -9.03
C GLN A 70 7.87 -14.34 -7.90
N TYR A 71 7.25 -14.97 -6.90
CA TYR A 71 7.97 -15.55 -5.78
C TYR A 71 8.40 -16.99 -6.08
N THR A 72 9.63 -17.31 -5.67
CA THR A 72 10.17 -18.67 -5.61
C THR A 72 10.40 -19.04 -4.14
N SER A 73 10.88 -20.25 -3.87
CA SER A 73 11.15 -20.70 -2.49
C SER A 73 12.23 -19.91 -1.76
N SER A 74 13.11 -19.19 -2.47
CA SER A 74 14.26 -18.48 -1.88
C SER A 74 14.44 -17.04 -2.38
N THR A 75 13.73 -16.62 -3.43
CA THR A 75 13.87 -15.30 -4.04
C THR A 75 12.58 -14.85 -4.71
N ARG A 76 12.59 -13.66 -5.31
CA ARG A 76 11.56 -13.16 -6.20
C ARG A 76 12.15 -12.75 -7.55
N GLN A 77 11.34 -12.73 -8.58
CA GLN A 77 11.63 -12.09 -9.85
C GLN A 77 10.70 -10.89 -10.00
N VAL A 78 11.27 -9.71 -10.21
CA VAL A 78 10.53 -8.46 -10.44
C VAL A 78 10.63 -8.11 -11.92
N LEU A 79 9.49 -8.07 -12.59
CA LEU A 79 9.35 -7.83 -14.02
C LEU A 79 8.85 -6.40 -14.28
N HIS A 80 8.97 -5.97 -15.54
CA HIS A 80 8.46 -4.69 -16.01
C HIS A 80 6.96 -4.55 -15.72
N GLY A 81 6.55 -3.36 -15.32
CA GLY A 81 5.19 -3.05 -14.90
C GLY A 81 4.90 -3.37 -13.43
N ALA A 82 5.86 -3.94 -12.68
CA ALA A 82 5.70 -4.16 -11.25
C ALA A 82 5.46 -2.84 -10.51
N SER A 83 4.51 -2.87 -9.57
CA SER A 83 4.25 -1.76 -8.68
C SER A 83 3.81 -2.26 -7.32
N LEU A 84 4.38 -1.65 -6.29
CA LEU A 84 3.95 -1.76 -4.91
C LEU A 84 3.18 -0.52 -4.44
N MET A 85 2.89 0.44 -5.31
CA MET A 85 2.34 1.74 -4.89
C MET A 85 0.81 1.71 -4.73
N GLY A 86 0.33 1.07 -3.67
CA GLY A 86 -1.08 1.02 -3.31
C GLY A 86 -1.47 2.02 -2.24
N TRP A 87 -2.77 2.32 -2.17
CA TRP A 87 -3.31 3.16 -1.11
C TRP A 87 -4.77 2.82 -0.77
N SER A 88 -5.14 3.18 0.45
CA SER A 88 -6.51 3.12 0.98
C SER A 88 -6.83 4.42 1.71
N TYR A 89 -8.12 4.65 1.92
CA TYR A 89 -8.59 5.79 2.69
C TYR A 89 -9.78 5.43 3.57
N SER A 90 -9.96 6.18 4.65
CA SER A 90 -11.09 6.10 5.57
C SER A 90 -11.76 7.47 5.68
N ASN A 91 -13.10 7.47 5.77
CA ASN A 91 -13.93 8.67 5.95
C ASN A 91 -14.55 8.74 7.36
N ASP A 92 -14.27 7.76 8.21
CA ASP A 92 -14.92 7.51 9.50
C ASP A 92 -13.87 7.21 10.57
N ASP A 93 -12.80 8.02 10.57
CA ASP A 93 -11.74 8.01 11.58
C ASP A 93 -11.05 6.65 11.75
N GLY A 94 -10.93 5.89 10.65
CA GLY A 94 -10.23 4.61 10.59
C GLY A 94 -11.09 3.40 10.93
N VAL A 95 -12.41 3.57 11.14
CA VAL A 95 -13.34 2.46 11.42
C VAL A 95 -13.51 1.57 10.19
N THR A 96 -13.72 2.16 9.00
CA THR A 96 -13.79 1.44 7.73
C THR A 96 -12.79 1.97 6.71
N TRP A 97 -12.29 1.07 5.87
CA TRP A 97 -11.27 1.37 4.86
C TRP A 97 -11.80 1.05 3.47
N LYS A 98 -11.51 1.95 2.53
CA LYS A 98 -11.80 1.80 1.11
C LYS A 98 -10.48 1.70 0.35
N TYR A 99 -10.36 0.65 -0.46
CA TYR A 99 -9.24 0.49 -1.37
C TYR A 99 -9.28 1.59 -2.43
N GLY A 100 -8.25 2.44 -2.44
CA GLY A 100 -8.10 3.53 -3.40
C GLY A 100 -7.56 3.05 -4.75
N GLY A 101 -6.78 1.97 -4.72
CA GLY A 101 -6.22 1.31 -5.89
C GLY A 101 -4.72 1.14 -5.77
N LYS A 102 -4.12 0.75 -6.90
CA LYS A 102 -2.68 0.62 -7.07
C LYS A 102 -2.23 1.35 -8.33
N LEU A 103 -1.21 2.18 -8.19
CA LEU A 103 -0.66 2.93 -9.32
C LEU A 103 0.24 2.02 -10.16
N THR A 104 0.21 2.19 -11.48
CA THR A 104 1.12 1.49 -12.38
C THR A 104 2.31 2.36 -12.76
N PRO A 105 3.47 1.77 -13.10
CA PRO A 105 4.62 2.54 -13.55
C PRO A 105 4.31 3.36 -14.82
N PRO A 106 4.82 4.61 -14.92
CA PRO A 106 4.75 5.38 -16.15
C PRO A 106 5.58 4.76 -17.30
N SER A 107 5.35 5.16 -18.55
CA SER A 107 5.92 4.51 -19.75
C SER A 107 7.45 4.54 -19.89
N GLU A 108 8.16 5.28 -19.05
CA GLU A 108 9.63 5.37 -19.02
C GLU A 108 10.23 4.73 -17.76
N TRP A 109 9.38 4.11 -16.94
CA TRP A 109 9.74 3.55 -15.64
C TRP A 109 9.25 2.11 -15.60
N ALA A 110 10.19 1.19 -15.42
CA ALA A 110 9.91 -0.23 -15.39
C ALA A 110 9.15 -0.63 -14.12
N VAL A 111 9.49 -0.02 -12.98
CA VAL A 111 9.00 -0.44 -11.66
C VAL A 111 8.77 0.75 -10.74
N LEU A 112 7.71 0.67 -9.92
CA LEU A 112 7.52 1.45 -8.69
C LEU A 112 7.70 0.50 -7.50
N TRP A 113 8.73 0.70 -6.68
CA TRP A 113 9.11 -0.27 -5.65
C TRP A 113 9.27 0.40 -4.31
N GLY A 114 8.58 -0.07 -3.24
CA GLY A 114 8.93 0.31 -1.87
C GLY A 114 8.76 1.79 -1.50
N ASP A 115 8.97 2.07 -0.22
CA ASP A 115 9.11 3.42 0.37
C ASP A 115 8.00 4.40 -0.04
N PRO A 116 6.73 4.10 0.28
CA PRO A 116 5.65 5.04 0.03
C PRO A 116 5.91 6.33 0.80
N GLY A 117 5.89 7.45 0.09
CA GLY A 117 5.81 8.79 0.67
C GLY A 117 4.40 9.34 0.52
N LEU A 118 3.88 10.00 1.55
CA LEU A 118 2.53 10.55 1.54
C LEU A 118 2.46 11.86 2.30
N THR A 119 1.86 12.88 1.71
CA THR A 119 1.65 14.18 2.37
C THR A 119 0.46 14.93 1.79
N THR A 120 0.00 15.96 2.51
CA THR A 120 -1.12 16.81 2.13
C THR A 120 -0.67 18.25 1.95
N SER A 121 -1.21 18.95 0.95
CA SER A 121 -0.91 20.36 0.74
C SER A 121 -1.47 21.22 1.87
N ARG A 122 -0.60 22.05 2.48
CA ARG A 122 -1.04 23.08 3.42
C ARG A 122 -1.93 24.15 2.77
N ARG A 123 -1.74 24.44 1.48
CA ARG A 123 -2.49 25.49 0.76
C ARG A 123 -3.88 25.02 0.29
N ASN A 124 -4.03 23.72 0.09
CA ASN A 124 -5.30 23.09 -0.30
C ASN A 124 -5.35 21.72 0.38
N TYR A 125 -6.02 21.63 1.53
CA TYR A 125 -6.03 20.41 2.34
C TYR A 125 -6.79 19.24 1.69
N GLY A 126 -7.42 19.45 0.53
CA GLY A 126 -7.98 18.40 -0.31
C GLY A 126 -7.00 17.83 -1.35
N MET A 127 -5.80 18.37 -1.44
CA MET A 127 -4.76 17.91 -2.36
C MET A 127 -3.75 17.03 -1.63
N VAL A 128 -3.63 15.78 -2.09
CA VAL A 128 -2.74 14.76 -1.51
C VAL A 128 -1.66 14.41 -2.52
N PHE A 129 -0.42 14.27 -2.05
CA PHE A 129 0.72 13.84 -2.85
C PHE A 129 1.24 12.50 -2.35
N MET A 130 1.46 11.58 -3.29
CA MET A 130 2.05 10.27 -3.03
C MET A 130 3.36 10.16 -3.80
N SER A 131 4.34 9.47 -3.25
CA SER A 131 5.58 9.12 -3.95
C SER A 131 5.98 7.67 -3.71
N ASN A 132 6.77 7.13 -4.62
CA ASN A 132 7.41 5.82 -4.48
C ASN A 132 8.76 5.85 -5.16
N LEU A 133 9.70 5.02 -4.70
CA LEU A 133 10.96 4.81 -5.42
C LEU A 133 10.66 4.18 -6.80
N ALA A 134 11.42 4.61 -7.80
CA ALA A 134 11.16 4.32 -9.20
C ALA A 134 12.43 3.92 -9.95
N PHE A 135 12.26 2.97 -10.86
CA PHE A 135 13.33 2.34 -11.63
C PHE A 135 13.11 2.59 -13.11
N PRO A 136 14.02 3.31 -13.79
CA PRO A 136 13.82 3.72 -15.18
C PRO A 136 14.04 2.54 -16.12
N GLU A 137 13.29 2.49 -17.22
CA GLU A 137 13.43 1.46 -18.26
C GLU A 137 14.88 1.34 -18.75
N ALA A 138 15.59 2.47 -18.88
CA ALA A 138 16.97 2.50 -19.38
C ALA A 138 18.00 1.81 -18.47
N LYS A 139 17.67 1.54 -17.20
CA LYS A 139 18.56 0.85 -16.25
C LYS A 139 18.04 -0.53 -15.84
N PHE A 140 16.75 -0.80 -16.04
CA PHE A 140 16.14 -2.03 -15.57
C PHE A 140 16.44 -3.19 -16.54
N PRO A 141 16.86 -4.37 -16.07
CA PRO A 141 17.19 -5.48 -16.97
C PRO A 141 15.97 -5.96 -17.74
N ALA A 142 16.10 -6.21 -19.05
CA ALA A 142 14.99 -6.59 -19.93
C ALA A 142 14.26 -7.88 -19.51
N GLY A 143 14.96 -8.81 -18.83
CA GLY A 143 14.37 -10.03 -18.26
C GLY A 143 13.79 -9.87 -16.85
N GLY A 144 13.81 -8.65 -16.32
CA GLY A 144 13.52 -8.34 -14.92
C GLY A 144 14.72 -8.51 -13.98
N HIS A 145 14.48 -8.19 -12.71
CA HIS A 145 15.48 -8.21 -11.65
C HIS A 145 15.22 -9.36 -10.67
N SER A 146 16.24 -10.16 -10.37
CA SER A 146 16.14 -11.21 -9.36
C SER A 146 16.43 -10.65 -7.96
N GLY A 147 15.66 -11.06 -6.97
CA GLY A 147 15.81 -10.64 -5.58
C GLY A 147 15.24 -9.25 -5.30
N TYR A 148 15.83 -8.57 -4.32
CA TYR A 148 15.45 -7.20 -3.98
C TYR A 148 15.92 -6.23 -5.06
N VAL A 149 15.05 -5.30 -5.48
CA VAL A 149 15.43 -4.28 -6.45
C VAL A 149 16.22 -3.21 -5.72
N ASP A 150 17.53 -3.19 -5.92
CA ASP A 150 18.44 -2.35 -5.14
C ASP A 150 18.86 -1.05 -5.86
N ALA A 151 19.70 -0.27 -5.17
CA ALA A 151 20.15 1.04 -5.63
C ALA A 151 20.93 1.00 -6.97
N SER A 152 21.46 -0.15 -7.40
CA SER A 152 22.21 -0.27 -8.66
C SER A 152 21.36 0.03 -9.90
N VAL A 153 20.06 -0.28 -9.83
CA VAL A 153 19.09 -0.04 -10.91
C VAL A 153 18.15 1.12 -10.61
N ALA A 154 18.25 1.74 -9.43
CA ALA A 154 17.43 2.88 -9.05
C ALA A 154 17.70 4.11 -9.93
N GLY A 155 16.64 4.89 -10.20
CA GLY A 155 16.76 6.15 -10.96
C GLY A 155 16.21 7.37 -10.25
N GLY A 156 15.23 7.20 -9.36
CA GLY A 156 14.59 8.33 -8.70
C GLY A 156 13.27 7.94 -8.05
N ALA A 157 12.33 8.89 -8.02
CA ALA A 157 11.01 8.66 -7.45
C ALA A 157 9.92 9.21 -8.38
N CYS A 158 8.76 8.57 -8.36
CA CYS A 158 7.57 9.05 -9.04
C CYS A 158 6.63 9.74 -8.06
N LEU A 159 6.15 10.94 -8.42
CA LEU A 159 5.16 11.68 -7.64
C LEU A 159 3.80 11.65 -8.33
N PHE A 160 2.78 11.36 -7.52
CA PHE A 160 1.38 11.29 -7.92
C PHE A 160 0.57 12.25 -7.06
N ARG A 161 -0.54 12.72 -7.61
CA ARG A 161 -1.38 13.73 -6.96
C ARG A 161 -2.85 13.37 -7.06
N SER A 162 -3.52 13.39 -5.92
CA SER A 162 -4.97 13.41 -5.82
C SER A 162 -5.46 14.86 -5.60
N LEU A 163 -6.62 15.18 -6.20
CA LEU A 163 -7.31 16.47 -6.07
C LEU A 163 -8.61 16.36 -5.26
N ASP A 164 -8.94 15.17 -4.77
CA ASP A 164 -10.21 14.82 -4.14
C ASP A 164 -10.03 14.19 -2.75
N GLY A 165 -8.96 14.58 -2.05
CA GLY A 165 -8.68 14.13 -0.69
C GLY A 165 -8.14 12.69 -0.60
N GLY A 166 -7.51 12.20 -1.67
CA GLY A 166 -6.93 10.85 -1.74
C GLY A 166 -7.90 9.76 -2.19
N VAL A 167 -9.10 10.12 -2.66
CA VAL A 167 -10.09 9.16 -3.19
C VAL A 167 -9.63 8.61 -4.54
N SER A 168 -9.23 9.48 -5.45
CA SER A 168 -8.68 9.09 -6.74
C SER A 168 -7.29 9.67 -6.94
N SER A 169 -6.40 8.79 -7.40
CA SER A 169 -5.08 9.16 -7.89
C SER A 169 -5.09 8.89 -9.38
N ARG A 170 -5.36 9.92 -10.18
CA ARG A 170 -5.25 9.79 -11.63
C ARG A 170 -3.78 9.90 -12.03
N ARG A 171 -3.38 9.01 -12.94
CA ARG A 171 -2.31 9.28 -13.90
C ARG A 171 -2.77 10.43 -14.80
N ARG A 172 -2.65 11.68 -14.33
CA ARG A 172 -2.51 12.77 -15.30
C ARG A 172 -1.23 12.48 -16.10
N PRO A 173 -1.05 13.05 -17.30
CA PRO A 173 0.28 13.12 -17.93
C PRO A 173 1.36 13.79 -17.04
N SER A 174 0.99 14.25 -15.85
CA SER A 174 1.82 14.89 -14.83
C SER A 174 2.18 14.00 -13.64
N GLY A 175 1.97 12.68 -13.69
CA GLY A 175 2.74 11.79 -12.81
C GLY A 175 4.21 12.01 -13.17
N ARG A 176 4.91 12.82 -12.39
CA ARG A 176 6.28 13.22 -12.70
C ARG A 176 7.18 12.30 -11.92
N CYS A 177 7.90 11.48 -12.65
CA CYS A 177 9.05 10.81 -12.10
C CYS A 177 10.26 11.71 -12.32
N CYS A 178 11.00 11.94 -11.24
CA CYS A 178 12.20 12.76 -11.26
C CYS A 178 13.38 11.82 -11.09
N GLY A 179 14.23 11.73 -12.13
CA GLY A 179 15.50 11.02 -12.04
C GLY A 179 16.54 11.90 -11.35
N ALA A 180 17.07 11.47 -10.21
CA ALA A 180 18.09 12.24 -9.49
C ALA A 180 18.99 11.37 -8.59
N ILE A 181 18.98 10.05 -8.72
CA ILE A 181 19.91 9.19 -7.97
C ILE A 181 21.13 8.96 -8.85
N ARG A 182 22.06 9.92 -8.84
CA ARG A 182 23.45 9.68 -9.26
C ARG A 182 24.18 9.16 -8.03
N GLY A 183 24.39 7.85 -7.97
CA GLY A 183 25.41 7.23 -7.12
C GLY A 183 26.79 7.46 -7.69
#